data_AF-A0A5C8CTU6-F1
#
_entry.id   AF-A0A5C8CTU6-F1
#
_cell.length_a   1.000
_cell.length_b   1.000
_cell.length_c   1.000
_cell.angle_alpha   90.00
_cell.angle_beta   90.00
_cell.angle_gamma   90.00
#
_symmetry.space_group_name_H-M   'P 1'
#
loop_
_entity.id
_entity.type
_entity.pdbx_description
1 polymer ?
#
loop_
_entity_poly.entity_id
_entity_poly.type
_entity_poly.pdbx_seq_one_letter_code
_entity_poly.pdbx_strand_id
1 'polypeptide(L)' 'MNLGTRLYTWLRGEFVGEDTFGNRYYRERRALRGRRERRWVLFNGVTEASKVPPEWHAWLHFTADAPLEGKR' A
#
# COMPACT_ATOMS: atom_id res chain seq x y z
N MET A 1 -9.68 -11.20 6.71
CA MET A 1 -8.30 -11.02 6.21
C MET A 1 -7.49 -12.27 6.58
N ASN A 2 -6.99 -13.04 5.60
CA ASN A 2 -6.32 -14.32 5.86
C ASN A 2 -4.89 -14.13 6.39
N LEU A 3 -4.43 -15.01 7.29
CA LEU A 3 -3.08 -14.97 7.88
C LEU A 3 -1.95 -15.01 6.82
N GLY A 4 -2.15 -15.72 5.71
CA GLY A 4 -1.18 -15.81 4.62
C GLY A 4 -0.87 -14.46 3.96
N THR A 5 -1.85 -13.57 3.83
CA THR A 5 -1.67 -12.24 3.24
C THR A 5 -0.84 -11.33 4.16
N ARG A 6 -0.99 -11.48 5.48
CA ARG A 6 -0.19 -10.75 6.47
C ARG A 6 1.27 -11.20 6.44
N LEU A 7 1.52 -12.50 6.37
CA LEU A 7 2.89 -13.05 6.30
C LEU A 7 3.59 -12.62 4.99
N TYR A 8 2.90 -12.69 3.86
CA TYR A 8 3.42 -12.21 2.57
C TYR A 8 3.75 -10.73 2.61
N THR A 9 2.86 -9.92 3.19
CA THR A 9 3.09 -8.47 3.32
C THR A 9 4.27 -8.17 4.23
N TRP A 10 4.45 -8.91 5.32
CA TRP A 10 5.59 -8.68 6.22
C TRP A 10 6.93 -9.12 5.60
N LEU A 11 6.94 -10.19 4.82
CA LEU A 11 8.16 -10.72 4.17
C LEU A 11 8.58 -9.93 2.91
N ARG A 12 7.62 -9.36 2.17
CA ARG A 12 7.88 -8.73 0.86
C ARG A 12 7.41 -7.29 0.75
N GLY A 13 6.54 -6.84 1.63
CA GLY A 13 6.05 -5.47 1.68
C GLY A 13 7.03 -4.58 2.44
N GLU A 14 7.36 -3.45 1.84
CA GLU A 14 7.93 -2.28 2.48
C GLU A 14 6.78 -1.35 2.84
N PHE A 15 6.69 -0.99 4.12
CA PHE A 15 5.71 -0.02 4.59
C PHE A 15 6.06 1.37 4.03
N VAL A 16 5.09 2.01 3.37
CA VAL A 16 5.26 3.33 2.76
C VAL A 16 4.65 4.41 3.64
N GLY A 17 3.48 4.15 4.21
CA GLY A 17 2.78 5.11 5.07
C GLY A 17 1.39 4.64 5.48
N GLU A 18 0.74 5.46 6.29
CA GLU A 18 -0.63 5.29 6.77
C GLU A 18 -1.43 6.56 6.43
N ASP A 19 -2.70 6.41 6.05
CA ASP A 19 -3.60 7.55 5.82
C ASP A 19 -4.38 7.94 7.10
N THR A 20 -5.16 9.03 7.02
CA THR A 20 -6.00 9.51 8.12
C THR A 20 -7.09 8.52 8.56
N PHE A 21 -7.45 7.55 7.70
CA PHE A 21 -8.41 6.50 8.03
C PHE A 21 -7.73 5.26 8.66
N GLY A 22 -6.40 5.28 8.80
CA GLY A 22 -5.60 4.19 9.33
C GLY A 22 -5.29 3.11 8.30
N ASN A 23 -5.60 3.30 7.02
CA ASN A 23 -5.22 2.33 5.99
C ASN A 23 -3.71 2.41 5.77
N ARG A 24 -3.09 1.24 5.68
CA ARG A 24 -1.64 1.11 5.55
C ARG A 24 -1.26 0.72 4.15
N TYR A 25 -0.29 1.42 3.60
CA TYR A 25 0.14 1.24 2.23
C TYR A 25 1.51 0.58 2.18
N TYR A 26 1.63 -0.40 1.29
CA TYR A 26 2.83 -1.22 1.15
C TYR A 26 3.23 -1.31 -0.32
N ARG A 27 4.54 -1.29 -0.57
CA ARG A 27 5.13 -1.59 -1.87
C ARG A 27 5.99 -2.84 -1.80
N GLU A 28 6.21 -3.50 -2.92
CA GLU A 28 7.14 -4.64 -2.97
C GLU A 28 8.59 -4.16 -2.75
N ARG A 29 9.24 -4.56 -1.65
CA ARG A 29 10.61 -4.15 -1.29
C ARG A 29 11.66 -4.54 -2.34
N ARG A 30 11.36 -5.58 -3.13
CA ARG A 30 12.25 -6.11 -4.15
C ARG A 30 11.42 -6.51 -5.36
N ALA A 31 11.28 -5.58 -6.30
CA ALA A 31 10.70 -5.89 -7.60
C ALA A 31 11.49 -7.06 -8.21
N LEU A 32 10.80 -8.18 -8.50
CA LEU A 32 11.40 -9.26 -9.26
C LEU A 32 11.83 -8.72 -10.62
N ARG A 33 13.06 -9.03 -11.07
CA ARG A 33 13.58 -8.61 -12.38
C ARG A 33 12.54 -8.89 -13.47
N GLY A 34 12.13 -7.84 -14.20
CA GLY A 34 11.13 -7.92 -15.26
C GLY A 34 9.66 -7.83 -14.82
N ARG A 35 9.37 -7.57 -13.54
CA ARG A 35 8.01 -7.30 -13.05
C ARG A 35 7.89 -5.90 -12.48
N ARG A 36 6.74 -5.27 -12.76
CA ARG A 36 6.36 -3.98 -12.16
C ARG A 36 6.21 -4.15 -10.66
N GLU A 37 6.75 -3.21 -9.90
CA GLU A 37 6.60 -3.11 -8.45
C GLU A 37 5.12 -3.24 -8.08
N ARG A 38 4.78 -4.14 -7.16
CA ARG A 38 3.40 -4.25 -6.67
C ARG A 38 3.17 -3.24 -5.55
N ARG A 39 2.05 -2.53 -5.62
CA ARG A 39 1.57 -1.60 -4.59
C ARG A 39 0.21 -2.09 -4.09
N TRP A 40 0.00 -2.12 -2.78
CA TRP A 40 -1.28 -2.52 -2.21
C TRP A 40 -1.58 -1.77 -0.91
N VAL A 41 -2.86 -1.76 -0.57
CA VAL A 41 -3.39 -1.16 0.66
C VAL A 41 -3.94 -2.26 1.58
N LEU A 42 -3.69 -2.10 2.87
CA LEU A 42 -4.25 -2.87 3.96
C LEU A 42 -5.22 -1.96 4.72
N PHE A 43 -6.52 -2.19 4.48
CA PHE A 43 -7.57 -1.43 5.13
C PHE A 43 -7.63 -1.70 6.63
N ASN A 44 -7.86 -0.64 7.40
CA ASN A 44 -8.10 -0.74 8.83
C ASN A 44 -9.59 -1.02 9.08
N GLY A 45 -9.94 -2.31 9.22
CA GLY A 45 -11.31 -2.74 9.49
C GLY A 45 -12.04 -3.20 8.23
N VAL A 46 -13.19 -2.57 7.92
CA VAL A 46 -14.03 -2.95 6.77
C VAL A 46 -13.32 -2.53 5.48
N THR A 47 -13.07 -3.51 4.61
CA THR A 47 -12.51 -3.30 3.27
C THR A 47 -13.46 -2.45 2.43
N GLU A 48 -13.16 -1.16 2.29
CA GLU A 48 -13.96 -0.23 1.50
C GLU A 48 -13.05 0.62 0.62
N ALA A 49 -13.03 0.33 -0.67
CA ALA A 49 -12.13 0.96 -1.64
C ALA A 49 -12.35 2.48 -1.77
N SER A 50 -13.55 2.97 -1.46
CA SER A 50 -13.89 4.40 -1.50
C SER A 50 -13.21 5.23 -0.41
N LYS A 51 -12.60 4.60 0.60
CA LYS A 51 -11.92 5.27 1.72
C LYS A 51 -10.45 5.55 1.46
N VAL A 52 -9.97 5.33 0.24
CA VAL A 52 -8.60 5.67 -0.17
C VAL A 52 -8.56 7.14 -0.59
N PRO A 53 -7.73 7.99 0.06
CA PRO A 53 -7.57 9.38 -0.36
C PRO A 53 -7.02 9.54 -1.79
N PRO A 54 -7.29 10.65 -2.48
CA PRO A 54 -6.86 10.87 -3.86
C PRO A 54 -5.35 10.69 -4.09
N GLU A 55 -4.51 11.13 -3.15
CA GLU A 55 -3.05 11.01 -3.22
C GLU A 55 -2.59 9.55 -3.19
N TRP A 56 -3.22 8.74 -2.35
CA TRP A 56 -2.95 7.30 -2.25
C TRP A 56 -3.54 6.53 -3.43
N HIS A 57 -4.67 6.98 -3.97
CA HIS A 57 -5.25 6.44 -5.20
C HIS A 57 -4.31 6.68 -6.39
N ALA A 58 -3.78 7.90 -6.55
CA ALA A 58 -2.79 8.22 -7.58
C ALA A 58 -1.51 7.37 -7.44
N TRP A 59 -1.05 7.16 -6.21
CA TRP A 59 0.11 6.32 -5.93
C TRP A 59 -0.13 4.83 -6.26
N LEU A 60 -1.29 4.27 -5.88
CA LEU A 60 -1.66 2.88 -6.21
C LEU A 60 -1.74 2.64 -7.73
N HIS A 61 -2.20 3.65 -8.47
CA HIS A 61 -2.32 3.60 -9.93
C HIS A 61 -1.04 4.02 -10.69
N PHE A 62 0.07 4.26 -9.97
CA PHE A 62 1.36 4.70 -10.54
C PHE A 62 1.28 6.03 -11.31
N THR A 63 0.28 6.84 -11.00
CA THR A 63 0.17 8.21 -11.49
C THR A 63 1.10 9.14 -10.74
N ALA A 64 1.50 8.76 -9.51
CA ALA A 64 2.47 9.47 -8.69
C ALA A 64 3.59 8.53 -8.19
N ASP A 65 4.83 9.05 -8.15
CA ASP A 65 6.01 8.33 -7.66
C ASP A 65 6.05 8.23 -6.12
N ALA A 66 5.52 9.23 -5.42
CA ALA A 66 5.47 9.26 -3.96
C ALA A 66 4.10 9.76 -3.47
N PRO A 67 3.53 9.14 -2.41
CA PRO A 67 2.40 9.72 -1.70
C PRO A 67 2.89 10.99 -0.99
N LEU A 68 2.16 12.09 -1.14
CA LEU A 68 2.57 13.42 -0.67
C LEU A 68 2.64 13.50 0.87
N GLU A 69 1.94 12.62 1.58
CA GLU A 69 1.88 12.61 3.03
C GLU A 69 2.16 11.20 3.56
N GLY A 70 3.33 11.00 4.20
CA GLY A 70 3.71 9.70 4.74
C GLY A 70 4.92 9.72 5.68
N LYS A 71 5.29 10.89 6.21
CA LYS A 71 6.29 11.02 7.26
C LYS A 71 5.71 11.75 8.46
N ARG A 72 5.16 11.01 9.41
CA ARG A 72 5.19 11.40 10.81
C ARG A 72 5.52 10.19 11.66
#